data_AF-A0A940IVG6-F1
#
_entry.id   AF-A0A940IVG6-F1
#
_cell.length_a   1.000
_cell.length_b   1.000
_cell.length_c   1.000
_cell.angle_alpha   90.00
_cell.angle_beta   90.00
_cell.angle_gamma   90.00
#
_symmetry.space_group_name_H-M   'P 1'
#
loop_
_entity.id
_entity.type
_entity.pdbx_description
1 polymer ?
#
loop_
_entity_poly.entity_id
_entity_poly.type
_entity_poly.pdbx_seq_one_letter_code
_entity_poly.pdbx_strand_id
1 'polypeptide(L)'
;MKLDKITPEDRQIWVRAFYGFNPEEAGYIGFTHEAQREDMLTKMKDGDLVLIYGAVDSLTDTDLQRQALGFMEVTLERCHDLDRQTEESRKWKLDHGFQDRWTYGLKVVRAWRVTNRVHIKTIAPKAYDSKKRFERTTKAVLLEPDEKRRALSHHVRQVNVYGEPPIAADELVSGYMNDLLKPSKGIPPSFGDRTSTHEDGENHLYLMKLSANAESLLGKTGPHVGQALVKIGRSNDPARRLKEVNGGFPERAVCRWELAYSQPFENGETAHNHESELKERLAREFTSQAGEFYTGEWSAMERAFQTFCFSKMPKILAAAGKAKGVN
;
A
#
# COMPACT_ATOMS: atom_id res chain seq x y z
N MET A 1 -9.10 13.44 4.00
CA MET A 1 -9.38 13.61 2.56
C MET A 1 -8.69 12.47 1.82
N LYS A 2 -9.32 11.77 0.86
CA LYS A 2 -8.66 10.65 0.14
C LYS A 2 -7.54 11.21 -0.74
N LEU A 3 -6.28 10.82 -0.53
CA LEU A 3 -5.13 11.37 -1.27
C LEU A 3 -5.19 11.13 -2.78
N ASP A 4 -5.85 10.04 -3.15
CA ASP A 4 -6.12 9.54 -4.49
C ASP A 4 -7.09 10.43 -5.29
N LYS A 5 -7.71 11.44 -4.65
CA LYS A 5 -8.51 12.49 -5.31
C LYS A 5 -7.82 13.85 -5.41
N ILE A 6 -6.58 13.97 -4.93
CA ILE A 6 -5.86 15.25 -4.87
C ILE A 6 -5.08 15.45 -6.17
N THR A 7 -5.48 16.45 -6.94
CA THR A 7 -4.80 16.81 -8.17
C THR A 7 -3.45 17.50 -7.87
N PRO A 8 -2.50 17.52 -8.81
CA PRO A 8 -1.26 18.31 -8.65
C PRO A 8 -1.53 19.76 -8.26
N GLU A 9 -2.62 20.35 -8.76
CA GLU A 9 -3.05 21.73 -8.51
C GLU A 9 -3.45 21.96 -7.05
N ASP A 10 -4.05 20.96 -6.39
CA ASP A 10 -4.51 21.06 -5.00
C ASP A 10 -3.38 20.90 -3.97
N ARG A 11 -2.25 20.28 -4.36
CA ARG A 11 -1.13 19.98 -3.45
C ARG A 11 -0.28 21.21 -3.16
N GLN A 12 0.08 21.44 -1.91
CA GLN A 12 1.15 22.37 -1.60
C GLN A 12 2.49 21.66 -1.81
N ILE A 13 3.51 22.41 -2.24
CA ILE A 13 4.88 21.91 -2.32
C ILE A 13 5.73 22.75 -1.40
N TRP A 14 6.38 22.08 -0.47
CA TRP A 14 7.29 22.66 0.49
C TRP A 14 8.72 22.33 0.08
N VAL A 15 9.70 23.14 0.46
CA VAL A 15 11.12 22.84 0.25
C VAL A 15 11.86 22.74 1.57
N ARG A 16 12.74 21.74 1.68
CA ARG A 16 13.53 21.48 2.89
C ARG A 16 14.93 20.98 2.56
N ALA A 17 15.89 21.35 3.40
CA ALA A 17 17.30 20.95 3.27
C ALA A 17 17.60 19.72 4.14
N PHE A 18 18.09 18.63 3.54
CA PHE A 18 18.59 17.44 4.25
C PHE A 18 20.05 17.14 3.89
N TYR A 19 20.73 16.34 4.71
CA TYR A 19 22.08 15.84 4.43
C TYR A 19 22.10 14.71 3.39
N GLY A 20 20.97 14.04 3.19
CA GLY A 20 20.79 12.99 2.19
C GLY A 20 19.32 12.78 1.85
N PHE A 21 19.06 11.89 0.89
CA PHE A 21 17.70 11.51 0.47
C PHE A 21 17.59 10.00 0.34
N ASN A 22 17.27 9.36 1.47
CA ASN A 22 17.12 7.91 1.59
C ASN A 22 15.78 7.55 2.28
N PRO A 23 14.63 7.84 1.64
CA PRO A 23 13.31 7.47 2.17
C PRO A 23 13.18 5.96 2.43
N GLU A 24 13.97 5.13 1.76
CA GLU A 24 14.04 3.68 1.96
C GLU A 24 14.54 3.30 3.36
N GLU A 25 15.30 4.18 4.02
CA GLU A 25 15.82 3.98 5.38
C GLU A 25 15.13 4.86 6.43
N ALA A 26 14.53 5.99 6.03
CA ALA A 26 13.86 6.93 6.92
C ALA A 26 12.54 7.43 6.31
N GLY A 27 11.44 6.82 6.71
CA GLY A 27 10.09 7.04 6.16
C GLY A 27 9.33 8.20 6.81
N TYR A 28 10.01 9.27 7.19
CA TYR A 28 9.41 10.42 7.88
C TYR A 28 10.15 11.72 7.57
N ILE A 29 9.48 12.84 7.82
CA ILE A 29 10.10 14.17 7.85
C ILE A 29 10.21 14.60 9.30
N GLY A 30 11.42 14.64 9.83
CA GLY A 30 11.69 14.88 11.24
C GLY A 30 11.92 16.34 11.64
N PHE A 31 11.55 16.69 12.86
CA PHE A 31 11.72 18.00 13.48
C PHE A 31 12.40 17.81 14.84
N THR A 32 13.38 18.64 15.16
CA THR A 32 14.11 18.52 16.43
C THR A 32 13.24 18.94 17.61
N HIS A 33 12.36 19.92 17.40
CA HIS A 33 11.43 20.37 18.43
C HIS A 33 10.00 20.06 18.02
N GLU A 34 9.21 19.50 18.93
CA GLU A 34 7.81 19.17 18.70
C GLU A 34 6.99 20.37 18.23
N ALA A 35 7.23 21.55 18.83
CA ALA A 35 6.57 22.79 18.44
C ALA A 35 6.77 23.14 16.95
N GLN A 36 7.89 22.73 16.33
CA GLN A 36 8.10 22.92 14.89
C GLN A 36 7.23 21.97 14.07
N ARG A 37 7.07 20.71 14.50
CA ARG A 37 6.13 19.77 13.88
C ARG A 37 4.70 20.28 14.00
N GLU A 38 4.30 20.73 15.19
CA GLU A 38 2.93 21.25 15.41
C GLU A 38 2.65 22.51 14.57
N ASP A 39 3.61 23.43 14.46
CA ASP A 39 3.48 24.57 13.53
C ASP A 39 3.27 24.11 12.08
N MET A 40 4.01 23.10 11.61
CA MET A 40 3.84 22.56 10.26
C MET A 40 2.50 21.85 10.07
N LEU A 41 2.00 21.14 11.08
CA LEU A 41 0.68 20.50 11.05
C LEU A 41 -0.46 21.50 10.88
N THR A 42 -0.31 22.75 11.34
CA THR A 42 -1.31 23.80 11.11
C THR A 42 -1.31 24.34 9.68
N LYS A 43 -0.22 24.12 8.92
CA LYS A 43 0.01 24.71 7.59
C LYS A 43 -0.08 23.71 6.45
N MET A 44 0.28 22.46 6.72
CA MET A 44 0.31 21.36 5.76
C MET A 44 -1.05 20.67 5.68
N LYS A 45 -1.23 19.94 4.58
CA LYS A 45 -2.35 19.05 4.35
C LYS A 45 -1.87 17.65 4.02
N ASP A 46 -2.73 16.67 4.31
CA ASP A 46 -2.58 15.31 3.80
C ASP A 46 -2.38 15.34 2.27
N GLY A 47 -1.27 14.75 1.80
CA GLY A 47 -0.92 14.72 0.38
C GLY A 47 -0.07 15.89 -0.10
N ASP A 48 0.33 16.80 0.78
CA ASP A 48 1.35 17.77 0.43
C ASP A 48 2.68 17.08 0.09
N LEU A 49 3.45 17.74 -0.77
CA LEU A 49 4.77 17.28 -1.17
C LEU A 49 5.85 18.12 -0.48
N VAL A 50 6.95 17.48 -0.12
CA VAL A 50 8.16 18.15 0.33
C VAL A 50 9.31 17.81 -0.61
N LEU A 51 9.77 18.82 -1.35
CA LEU A 51 10.96 18.79 -2.17
C LEU A 51 12.20 18.88 -1.28
N ILE A 52 12.98 17.82 -1.26
CA ILE A 52 14.24 17.74 -0.53
C ILE A 52 15.39 18.17 -1.44
N TYR A 53 16.27 19.01 -0.91
CA TYR A 53 17.53 19.35 -1.57
C TYR A 53 18.71 19.14 -0.62
N GLY A 54 19.90 18.89 -1.18
CA GLY A 54 21.12 18.65 -0.38
C GLY A 54 21.58 19.91 0.33
N ALA A 55 21.71 19.85 1.65
CA ALA A 55 22.20 20.94 2.48
C ALA A 55 23.67 21.28 2.16
N VAL A 56 24.04 22.54 2.28
CA VAL A 56 25.46 22.96 2.16
C VAL A 56 26.12 22.76 3.52
N ASP A 57 26.67 21.57 3.71
CA ASP A 57 27.25 21.07 4.97
C ASP A 57 28.22 19.93 4.64
N SER A 58 29.24 19.71 5.47
CA SER A 58 30.22 18.63 5.29
C SER A 58 29.63 17.23 5.37
N LEU A 59 28.45 17.08 5.99
CA LEU A 59 27.74 15.80 6.08
C LEU A 59 26.97 15.44 4.81
N THR A 60 26.76 16.42 3.92
CA THR A 60 26.16 16.18 2.61
C THR A 60 27.28 15.91 1.61
N ASP A 61 27.15 14.82 0.84
CA ASP A 61 27.99 14.59 -0.33
C ASP A 61 28.06 15.85 -1.19
N THR A 62 29.28 16.30 -1.49
CA THR A 62 29.57 17.52 -2.24
C THR A 62 28.78 17.59 -3.55
N ASP A 63 28.60 16.46 -4.20
CA ASP A 63 27.87 16.34 -5.47
C ASP A 63 26.35 16.53 -5.35
N LEU A 64 25.81 16.31 -4.15
CA LEU A 64 24.40 16.46 -3.83
C LEU A 64 24.08 17.83 -3.25
N GLN A 65 25.09 18.59 -2.80
CA GLN A 65 24.89 19.91 -2.24
C GLN A 65 24.19 20.84 -3.24
N ARG A 66 23.15 21.53 -2.74
CA ARG A 66 22.30 22.43 -3.51
C ARG A 66 21.53 21.76 -4.65
N GLN A 67 21.59 20.44 -4.81
CA GLN A 67 20.81 19.72 -5.81
C GLN A 67 19.45 19.34 -5.25
N ALA A 68 18.41 19.41 -6.08
CA ALA A 68 17.14 18.77 -5.76
C ALA A 68 17.33 17.24 -5.80
N LEU A 69 16.93 16.56 -4.73
CA LEU A 69 17.17 15.13 -4.54
C LEU A 69 15.90 14.31 -4.78
N GLY A 70 14.76 14.82 -4.33
CA GLY A 70 13.51 14.07 -4.41
C GLY A 70 12.32 14.75 -3.75
N PHE A 71 11.16 14.14 -3.92
CA PHE A 71 9.90 14.52 -3.30
C PHE A 71 9.49 13.47 -2.28
N MET A 72 8.93 13.91 -1.15
CA MET A 72 8.23 13.07 -0.19
C MET A 72 6.78 13.53 -0.10
N GLU A 73 5.83 12.62 -0.24
CA GLU A 73 4.42 12.90 0.08
C GLU A 73 4.17 12.60 1.55
N VAL A 74 3.64 13.58 2.26
CA VAL A 74 3.39 13.50 3.70
C VAL A 74 1.92 13.32 4.02
N THR A 75 1.68 12.78 5.21
CA THR A 75 0.39 12.85 5.90
C THR A 75 0.54 13.63 7.20
N LEU A 76 -0.58 14.08 7.77
CA LEU A 76 -0.63 14.73 9.08
C LEU A 76 -0.59 13.71 10.24
N GLU A 77 -0.33 12.43 9.94
CA GLU A 77 -0.06 11.40 10.93
C GLU A 77 1.29 11.70 11.62
N ARG A 78 1.23 11.88 12.95
CA ARG A 78 2.40 12.07 13.80
C ARG A 78 3.11 10.72 13.95
N CYS A 79 4.43 10.73 13.86
CA CYS A 79 5.27 9.59 14.19
C CYS A 79 6.49 10.03 14.99
N HIS A 80 7.18 9.07 15.59
CA HIS A 80 8.54 9.28 16.09
C HIS A 80 9.56 8.70 15.11
N ASP A 81 10.79 9.23 15.18
CA ASP A 81 11.89 8.76 14.34
C ASP A 81 12.18 7.27 14.55
N LEU A 82 12.16 6.80 15.80
CA LEU A 82 12.41 5.39 16.15
C LEU A 82 11.43 4.41 15.49
N ASP A 83 10.20 4.84 15.18
CA ASP A 83 9.18 3.99 14.54
C ASP A 83 9.33 3.93 13.02
N ARG A 84 10.12 4.86 12.44
CA ARG A 84 10.12 5.17 11.01
C ARG A 84 11.53 5.24 10.42
N GLN A 85 12.51 4.63 11.07
CA GLN A 85 13.87 4.53 10.56
C GLN A 85 14.43 3.11 10.74
N THR A 86 15.33 2.73 9.84
CA THR A 86 16.09 1.48 9.98
C THR A 86 17.14 1.58 11.09
N GLU A 87 17.70 0.44 11.48
CA GLU A 87 18.79 0.41 12.46
C GLU A 87 20.05 1.09 11.92
N GLU A 88 20.32 1.01 10.61
CA GLU A 88 21.43 1.71 9.96
C GLU A 88 21.26 3.24 10.06
N SER A 89 20.07 3.75 9.77
CA SER A 89 19.75 5.18 9.89
C SER A 89 19.88 5.67 11.34
N ARG A 90 19.40 4.86 12.29
CA ARG A 90 19.55 5.12 13.72
C ARG A 90 21.02 5.14 14.15
N LYS A 91 21.80 4.15 13.71
CA LYS A 91 23.24 4.09 13.98
C LYS A 91 23.96 5.32 13.45
N TRP A 92 23.64 5.74 12.22
CA TRP A 92 24.21 6.96 11.65
C TRP A 92 23.92 8.19 12.52
N LYS A 93 22.70 8.35 13.04
CA LYS A 93 22.38 9.44 13.99
C LYS A 93 23.22 9.37 15.25
N LEU A 94 23.39 8.18 15.84
CA LEU A 94 24.20 7.99 17.05
C LEU A 94 25.68 8.33 16.80
N ASP A 95 26.24 7.81 15.72
CA ASP A 95 27.66 8.00 15.36
C ASP A 95 27.99 9.49 15.09
N HIS A 96 26.98 10.32 14.77
CA HIS A 96 27.13 11.75 14.53
C HIS A 96 26.60 12.64 15.68
N GLY A 97 26.20 12.05 16.82
CA GLY A 97 25.70 12.81 17.98
C GLY A 97 24.35 13.50 17.76
N PHE A 98 23.49 12.91 16.94
CA PHE A 98 22.17 13.42 16.57
C PHE A 98 21.00 12.64 17.19
N GLN A 99 21.25 11.93 18.30
CA GLN A 99 20.22 11.13 18.98
C GLN A 99 18.96 11.93 19.34
N ASP A 100 19.12 13.21 19.69
CA ASP A 100 18.01 14.09 20.09
C ASP A 100 17.51 15.00 18.96
N ARG A 101 18.00 14.81 17.72
CA ARG A 101 17.60 15.63 16.56
C ARG A 101 16.57 14.92 15.71
N TRP A 102 15.67 15.71 15.14
CA TRP A 102 14.63 15.23 14.22
C TRP A 102 13.72 14.12 14.78
N THR A 103 13.53 14.07 16.10
CA THR A 103 12.80 13.00 16.79
C THR A 103 11.29 13.02 16.56
N TYR A 104 10.72 14.18 16.25
CA TYR A 104 9.29 14.35 16.01
C TYR A 104 9.01 14.34 14.50
N GLY A 105 8.31 13.34 14.00
CA GLY A 105 8.10 13.12 12.57
C GLY A 105 6.70 13.41 12.06
N LEU A 106 6.62 13.74 10.77
CA LEU A 106 5.43 13.52 9.93
C LEU A 106 5.66 12.32 9.03
N LYS A 107 4.68 11.41 8.96
CA LYS A 107 4.78 10.19 8.17
C LYS A 107 4.83 10.49 6.68
N VAL A 108 5.82 9.90 6.00
CA VAL A 108 5.94 9.89 4.54
C VAL A 108 5.28 8.63 4.01
N VAL A 109 4.46 8.74 2.96
CA VAL A 109 3.68 7.62 2.43
C VAL A 109 4.07 7.23 1.00
N ARG A 110 4.70 8.14 0.26
CA ARG A 110 5.31 7.89 -1.04
C ARG A 110 6.52 8.80 -1.22
N ALA A 111 7.49 8.36 -2.00
CA ALA A 111 8.65 9.18 -2.33
C ALA A 111 9.10 8.97 -3.77
N TRP A 112 9.72 10.00 -4.33
CA TRP A 112 10.27 9.98 -5.68
C TRP A 112 11.65 10.64 -5.68
N ARG A 113 12.61 10.01 -6.35
CA ARG A 113 13.95 10.54 -6.54
C ARG A 113 14.02 11.32 -7.85
N VAL A 114 14.57 12.52 -7.84
CA VAL A 114 14.80 13.29 -9.08
C VAL A 114 15.91 12.62 -9.87
N THR A 115 15.68 12.38 -11.17
CA THR A 115 16.63 11.61 -12.00
C THR A 115 17.72 12.47 -12.61
N ASN A 116 17.51 13.78 -12.73
CA ASN A 116 18.48 14.72 -13.29
C ASN A 116 19.06 15.64 -12.20
N ARG A 117 20.37 15.90 -12.24
CA ARG A 117 20.98 16.90 -11.34
C ARG A 117 20.45 18.29 -11.71
N VAL A 118 19.86 18.97 -10.74
CA VAL A 118 19.32 20.32 -10.92
C VAL A 118 19.50 21.12 -9.63
N HIS A 119 20.12 22.29 -9.78
CA HIS A 119 20.39 23.16 -8.66
C HIS A 119 19.08 23.74 -8.11
N ILE A 120 18.83 23.65 -6.80
CA ILE A 120 17.56 24.04 -6.17
C ILE A 120 17.14 25.48 -6.48
N LYS A 121 18.10 26.41 -6.66
CA LYS A 121 17.84 27.80 -7.06
C LYS A 121 17.16 27.94 -8.43
N THR A 122 17.27 26.98 -9.34
CA THR A 122 16.54 27.03 -10.63
C THR A 122 15.07 26.66 -10.45
N ILE A 123 14.76 25.79 -9.50
CA ILE A 123 13.39 25.37 -9.16
C ILE A 123 12.75 26.41 -8.25
N ALA A 124 13.40 26.71 -7.13
CA ALA A 124 12.86 27.44 -6.00
C ALA A 124 13.73 28.65 -5.59
N PRO A 125 13.99 29.63 -6.47
CA PRO A 125 14.86 30.77 -6.18
C PRO A 125 14.40 31.64 -5.00
N LYS A 126 13.09 31.83 -4.80
CA LYS A 126 12.50 32.63 -3.73
C LYS A 126 12.46 31.85 -2.41
N ALA A 127 12.14 30.55 -2.45
CA ALA A 127 12.17 29.71 -1.26
C ALA A 127 13.61 29.36 -0.80
N TYR A 128 14.55 29.32 -1.74
CA TYR A 128 15.98 29.16 -1.48
C TYR A 128 16.69 30.45 -1.04
N ASP A 129 15.99 31.59 -0.96
CA ASP A 129 16.58 32.84 -0.51
C ASP A 129 17.28 32.69 0.85
N SER A 130 18.38 33.43 1.02
CA SER A 130 19.20 33.42 2.24
C SER A 130 18.41 33.80 3.50
N LYS A 131 17.44 34.71 3.39
CA LYS A 131 16.55 35.14 4.49
C LYS A 131 15.69 34.00 5.02
N LYS A 132 15.42 32.99 4.19
CA LYS A 132 14.63 31.80 4.55
C LYS A 132 15.49 30.61 4.97
N ARG A 133 16.81 30.76 5.09
CA ARG A 133 17.74 29.64 5.38
C ARG A 133 17.36 28.89 6.65
N PHE A 134 17.13 29.60 7.75
CA PHE A 134 16.81 28.98 9.04
C PHE A 134 15.48 28.20 8.99
N GLU A 135 14.44 28.83 8.45
CA GLU A 135 13.11 28.22 8.31
C GLU A 135 13.15 26.99 7.40
N ARG A 136 13.87 27.07 6.27
CA ARG A 136 14.02 25.96 5.31
C ARG A 136 14.78 24.76 5.89
N THR A 137 15.67 24.96 6.86
CA THR A 137 16.39 23.86 7.51
C THR A 137 15.58 23.25 8.66
N THR A 138 14.93 24.08 9.47
CA THR A 138 14.25 23.64 10.69
C THR A 138 12.80 23.18 10.46
N LYS A 139 12.12 23.77 9.48
CA LYS A 139 10.72 23.49 9.15
C LYS A 139 10.63 23.07 7.69
N ALA A 140 9.90 23.81 6.87
CA ALA A 140 9.99 23.79 5.43
C ALA A 140 9.43 25.13 4.93
N VAL A 141 9.75 25.51 3.70
CA VAL A 141 9.24 26.76 3.11
C VAL A 141 8.28 26.42 1.99
N LEU A 142 7.09 27.02 1.99
CA LEU A 142 6.12 26.86 0.91
C LEU A 142 6.67 27.46 -0.39
N LEU A 143 6.57 26.70 -1.48
CA LEU A 143 6.91 27.17 -2.81
C LEU A 143 5.83 28.11 -3.35
N GLU A 144 6.28 29.18 -4.01
CA GLU A 144 5.40 30.06 -4.77
C GLU A 144 4.81 29.32 -5.99
N PRO A 145 3.67 29.78 -6.57
CA PRO A 145 3.03 29.10 -7.69
C PRO A 145 3.97 28.77 -8.87
N ASP A 146 4.89 29.68 -9.21
CA ASP A 146 5.85 29.46 -10.29
C ASP A 146 6.94 28.45 -9.92
N GLU A 147 7.35 28.42 -8.65
CA GLU A 147 8.30 27.44 -8.12
C GLU A 147 7.68 26.06 -8.06
N LYS A 148 6.41 25.97 -7.65
CA LYS A 148 5.61 24.74 -7.69
C LYS A 148 5.56 24.18 -9.11
N ARG A 149 5.26 25.01 -10.13
CA ARG A 149 5.24 24.55 -11.53
C ARG A 149 6.58 24.00 -11.98
N ARG A 150 7.69 24.68 -11.66
CA ARG A 150 9.04 24.18 -11.98
C ARG A 150 9.39 22.91 -11.23
N ALA A 151 8.99 22.78 -9.97
CA ALA A 151 9.22 21.57 -9.19
C ALA A 151 8.53 20.36 -9.84
N LEU A 152 7.27 20.51 -10.23
CA LEU A 152 6.47 19.45 -10.85
C LEU A 152 6.90 19.07 -12.28
N SER A 153 7.68 19.91 -12.97
CA SER A 153 8.17 19.63 -14.32
C SER A 153 9.41 18.75 -14.36
N HIS A 154 9.91 18.26 -13.23
CA HIS A 154 11.07 17.38 -13.20
C HIS A 154 10.72 15.91 -13.40
N HIS A 155 11.63 15.21 -14.08
CA HIS A 155 11.56 13.77 -14.22
C HIS A 155 12.02 13.10 -12.92
N VAL A 156 11.23 12.15 -12.45
CA VAL A 156 11.43 11.46 -11.19
C VAL A 156 11.19 9.96 -11.35
N ARG A 157 11.72 9.19 -10.41
CA ARG A 157 11.47 7.76 -10.26
C ARG A 157 10.90 7.49 -8.87
N GLN A 158 9.81 6.74 -8.78
CA GLN A 158 9.27 6.32 -7.50
C GLN A 158 10.25 5.38 -6.79
N VAL A 159 10.31 5.50 -5.47
CA VAL A 159 11.17 4.69 -4.61
C VAL A 159 10.37 4.20 -3.41
N ASN A 160 10.84 3.14 -2.76
CA ASN A 160 10.23 2.63 -1.54
C ASN A 160 10.37 3.63 -0.39
N VAL A 161 9.48 3.51 0.59
CA VAL A 161 9.49 4.30 1.83
C VAL A 161 9.49 3.36 3.00
N TYR A 162 10.42 3.54 3.94
CA TYR A 162 10.50 2.72 5.13
C TYR A 162 9.19 2.76 5.93
N GLY A 163 8.70 1.59 6.32
CA GLY A 163 7.46 1.43 7.08
C GLY A 163 6.18 1.51 6.24
N GLU A 164 6.28 1.65 4.92
CA GLU A 164 5.17 1.40 3.98
C GLU A 164 5.33 0.03 3.32
N PRO A 165 4.26 -0.58 2.79
CA PRO A 165 4.37 -1.81 2.01
C PRO A 165 5.36 -1.65 0.85
N PRO A 166 6.27 -2.60 0.64
CA PRO A 166 7.24 -2.51 -0.44
C PRO A 166 6.56 -2.62 -1.81
N ILE A 167 6.97 -1.75 -2.73
CA ILE A 167 6.57 -1.78 -4.14
C ILE A 167 7.54 -2.69 -4.89
N ALA A 168 7.01 -3.60 -5.70
CA ALA A 168 7.83 -4.49 -6.52
C ALA A 168 8.63 -3.68 -7.56
N ALA A 169 9.82 -4.17 -7.93
CA ALA A 169 10.74 -3.41 -8.79
C ALA A 169 10.16 -3.07 -10.17
N ASP A 170 9.31 -3.94 -10.71
CA ASP A 170 8.58 -3.80 -11.98
C ASP A 170 7.35 -2.88 -11.87
N GLU A 171 6.88 -2.59 -10.66
CA GLU A 171 5.78 -1.67 -10.38
C GLU A 171 6.25 -0.23 -10.13
N LEU A 172 7.56 0.00 -9.96
CA LEU A 172 8.11 1.34 -9.75
C LEU A 172 7.97 2.20 -11.00
N VAL A 173 7.14 3.23 -10.92
CA VAL A 173 6.91 4.16 -12.04
C VAL A 173 7.98 5.25 -12.12
N SER A 174 8.23 5.72 -13.34
CA SER A 174 9.08 6.87 -13.63
C SER A 174 8.39 7.79 -14.64
N GLY A 175 8.67 9.09 -14.58
CA GLY A 175 8.06 10.07 -15.46
C GLY A 175 8.16 11.49 -14.90
N TYR A 176 7.45 12.43 -15.50
CA TYR A 176 7.35 13.78 -14.95
C TYR A 176 6.46 13.78 -13.71
N MET A 177 6.90 14.46 -12.65
CA MET A 177 6.18 14.50 -11.36
C MET A 177 4.72 14.94 -11.53
N ASN A 178 4.46 15.92 -12.41
CA ASN A 178 3.10 16.37 -12.71
C ASN A 178 2.19 15.27 -13.27
N ASP A 179 2.73 14.35 -14.07
CA ASP A 179 1.94 13.29 -14.73
C ASP A 179 1.73 12.11 -13.80
N LEU A 180 2.72 11.76 -12.98
CA LEU A 180 2.63 10.67 -12.00
C LEU A 180 1.61 10.94 -10.89
N LEU A 181 1.30 12.21 -10.62
CA LEU A 181 0.31 12.63 -9.63
C LEU A 181 -1.11 12.69 -10.19
N LYS A 182 -1.31 12.59 -11.50
CA LYS A 182 -2.65 12.56 -12.10
C LYS A 182 -3.26 11.18 -11.91
N PRO A 183 -4.60 11.08 -11.72
CA PRO A 183 -5.29 9.80 -11.80
C PRO A 183 -4.95 9.08 -13.10
N SER A 184 -4.77 7.76 -13.04
CA SER A 184 -4.52 6.97 -14.25
C SER A 184 -5.68 7.15 -15.23
N LYS A 185 -5.38 7.44 -16.49
CA LYS A 185 -6.38 7.32 -17.55
C LYS A 185 -6.65 5.84 -17.76
N GLY A 186 -7.93 5.45 -17.86
CA GLY A 186 -8.30 4.09 -18.23
C GLY A 186 -7.59 3.67 -19.52
N ILE A 187 -7.25 2.38 -19.63
CA ILE A 187 -6.62 1.84 -20.84
C ILE A 187 -7.54 2.15 -22.03
N PRO A 188 -7.03 2.70 -23.15
CA PRO A 188 -7.83 2.89 -24.35
C PRO A 188 -8.48 1.56 -24.75
N PRO A 189 -9.78 1.53 -25.11
CA PRO A 189 -10.43 0.29 -25.49
C PRO A 189 -9.69 -0.34 -26.68
N SER A 190 -9.34 -1.62 -26.56
CA SER A 190 -8.84 -2.41 -27.68
C SER A 190 -10.02 -2.91 -28.51
N PHE A 191 -10.02 -2.63 -29.81
CA PHE A 191 -11.01 -3.16 -30.76
C PHE A 191 -10.44 -4.38 -31.50
N GLY A 192 -11.27 -5.39 -31.74
CA GLY A 192 -10.90 -6.62 -32.47
C GLY A 192 -11.46 -7.88 -31.82
N ASP A 193 -11.44 -8.99 -32.56
CA ASP A 193 -11.86 -10.30 -32.04
C ASP A 193 -10.85 -10.82 -31.02
N ARG A 194 -11.34 -11.21 -29.84
CA ARG A 194 -10.54 -11.87 -28.81
C ARG A 194 -10.92 -13.34 -28.76
N THR A 195 -10.04 -14.20 -29.24
CA THR A 195 -10.16 -15.65 -29.10
C THR A 195 -9.38 -16.10 -27.85
N SER A 196 -10.02 -16.87 -26.97
CA SER A 196 -9.38 -17.42 -25.78
C SER A 196 -9.70 -18.90 -25.66
N THR A 197 -8.67 -19.75 -25.67
CA THR A 197 -8.79 -21.18 -25.38
C THR A 197 -8.70 -21.37 -23.87
N HIS A 198 -9.67 -22.09 -23.29
CA HIS A 198 -9.67 -22.46 -21.88
C HIS A 198 -9.50 -23.97 -21.81
N GLU A 199 -8.46 -24.43 -21.13
CA GLU A 199 -8.29 -25.84 -20.80
C GLU A 199 -8.93 -26.10 -19.43
N ASP A 200 -9.92 -27.00 -19.40
CA ASP A 200 -10.50 -27.47 -18.15
C ASP A 200 -9.50 -28.43 -17.48
N GLY A 201 -9.26 -28.20 -16.19
CA GLY A 201 -8.26 -28.88 -15.41
C GLY A 201 -8.56 -28.70 -13.93
N GLU A 202 -7.58 -28.98 -13.07
CA GLU A 202 -7.76 -28.88 -11.61
C GLU A 202 -8.37 -27.53 -11.23
N ASN A 203 -9.47 -27.58 -10.50
CA ASN A 203 -10.21 -26.40 -10.07
C ASN A 203 -10.36 -26.41 -8.56
N HIS A 204 -10.26 -25.24 -7.95
CA HIS A 204 -10.25 -25.09 -6.52
C HIS A 204 -11.56 -24.46 -6.06
N LEU A 205 -12.17 -25.05 -5.04
CA LEU A 205 -13.17 -24.35 -4.22
C LEU A 205 -12.41 -23.55 -3.16
N TYR A 206 -12.74 -22.27 -2.99
CA TYR A 206 -12.05 -21.40 -2.05
C TYR A 206 -12.99 -20.69 -1.08
N LEU A 207 -12.42 -20.31 0.06
CA LEU A 207 -13.00 -19.38 1.03
C LEU A 207 -12.06 -18.18 1.16
N MET A 208 -12.59 -17.00 0.84
CA MET A 208 -11.94 -15.73 1.13
C MET A 208 -12.61 -15.05 2.31
N LYS A 209 -11.82 -14.43 3.17
CA LYS A 209 -12.27 -13.64 4.31
C LYS A 209 -11.89 -12.18 4.09
N LEU A 210 -12.76 -11.25 4.44
CA LEU A 210 -12.36 -9.85 4.55
C LEU A 210 -11.46 -9.69 5.79
N SER A 211 -10.33 -9.02 5.64
CA SER A 211 -9.34 -8.83 6.72
C SER A 211 -9.89 -8.04 7.91
N ALA A 212 -10.92 -7.24 7.68
CA ALA A 212 -11.70 -6.54 8.70
C ALA A 212 -13.12 -7.11 8.80
N ASN A 213 -13.84 -6.74 9.86
CA ASN A 213 -15.23 -7.13 10.04
C ASN A 213 -16.14 -6.56 8.95
N ALA A 214 -17.31 -7.19 8.77
CA ALA A 214 -18.26 -6.93 7.70
C ALA A 214 -18.70 -5.46 7.61
N GLU A 215 -18.81 -4.76 8.73
CA GLU A 215 -19.18 -3.33 8.77
C GLU A 215 -18.22 -2.41 8.01
N SER A 216 -16.99 -2.86 7.76
CA SER A 216 -15.99 -2.11 6.99
C SER A 216 -16.38 -1.96 5.52
N LEU A 217 -17.16 -2.92 4.99
CA LEU A 217 -17.61 -2.93 3.59
C LEU A 217 -19.13 -2.74 3.46
N LEU A 218 -19.92 -3.28 4.39
CA LEU A 218 -21.39 -3.28 4.34
C LEU A 218 -22.04 -2.14 5.14
N GLY A 219 -21.24 -1.30 5.81
CA GLY A 219 -21.72 -0.16 6.61
C GLY A 219 -21.88 -0.47 8.10
N LYS A 220 -21.99 0.58 8.93
CA LYS A 220 -21.89 0.50 10.40
C LYS A 220 -23.17 0.09 11.13
N THR A 221 -24.22 -0.26 10.40
CA THR A 221 -25.54 -0.55 10.97
C THR A 221 -26.12 -1.79 10.30
N GLY A 222 -26.69 -2.70 11.07
CA GLY A 222 -27.33 -3.91 10.56
C GLY A 222 -26.92 -5.16 11.34
N PRO A 223 -27.51 -6.33 11.01
CA PRO A 223 -27.24 -7.59 11.70
C PRO A 223 -25.81 -8.12 11.45
N HIS A 224 -25.11 -7.62 10.44
CA HIS A 224 -23.74 -8.01 10.10
C HIS A 224 -22.66 -7.35 10.97
N VAL A 225 -23.00 -6.35 11.78
CA VAL A 225 -22.01 -5.60 12.57
C VAL A 225 -21.31 -6.54 13.58
N GLY A 226 -19.98 -6.52 13.58
CA GLY A 226 -19.14 -7.38 14.43
C GLY A 226 -18.97 -8.81 13.89
N GLN A 227 -19.55 -9.12 12.72
CA GLN A 227 -19.41 -10.42 12.08
C GLN A 227 -18.27 -10.42 11.05
N ALA A 228 -17.75 -11.59 10.75
CA ALA A 228 -16.86 -11.76 9.61
C ALA A 228 -17.67 -11.69 8.31
N LEU A 229 -17.05 -11.16 7.25
CA LEU A 229 -17.57 -11.23 5.89
C LEU A 229 -16.71 -12.22 5.09
N VAL A 230 -17.36 -13.21 4.50
CA VAL A 230 -16.69 -14.20 3.67
C VAL A 230 -17.26 -14.23 2.27
N LYS A 231 -16.42 -14.65 1.33
CA LYS A 231 -16.76 -14.96 -0.05
C LYS A 231 -16.34 -16.39 -0.33
N ILE A 232 -17.26 -17.19 -0.87
CA ILE A 232 -16.91 -18.49 -1.44
C ILE A 232 -16.92 -18.42 -2.95
N GLY A 233 -16.14 -19.29 -3.59
CA GLY A 233 -16.20 -19.40 -5.04
C GLY A 233 -15.29 -20.49 -5.55
N ARG A 234 -15.20 -20.61 -6.88
CA ARG A 234 -14.26 -21.52 -7.54
C ARG A 234 -13.32 -20.82 -8.50
N SER A 235 -12.13 -21.37 -8.69
CA SER A 235 -11.15 -20.92 -9.68
C SER A 235 -10.11 -21.99 -9.97
N ASN A 236 -9.55 -22.00 -11.19
CA ASN A 236 -8.32 -22.74 -11.48
C ASN A 236 -7.07 -22.05 -10.90
N ASP A 237 -7.18 -20.79 -10.49
CA ASP A 237 -6.09 -20.03 -9.86
C ASP A 237 -6.68 -19.07 -8.80
N PRO A 238 -6.88 -19.56 -7.57
CA PRO A 238 -7.38 -18.74 -6.46
C PRO A 238 -6.50 -17.53 -6.14
N ALA A 239 -5.19 -17.61 -6.38
CA ALA A 239 -4.27 -16.50 -6.13
C ALA A 239 -4.47 -15.36 -7.14
N ARG A 240 -4.59 -15.67 -8.43
CA ARG A 240 -4.99 -14.70 -9.46
C ARG A 240 -6.37 -14.13 -9.15
N ARG A 241 -7.33 -14.97 -8.76
CA ARG A 241 -8.69 -14.51 -8.42
C ARG A 241 -8.69 -13.56 -7.23
N LEU A 242 -7.86 -13.81 -6.21
CA LEU A 242 -7.68 -12.91 -5.08
C LEU A 242 -7.16 -11.54 -5.54
N LYS A 243 -6.15 -11.52 -6.42
CA LYS A 243 -5.62 -10.28 -7.01
C LYS A 243 -6.69 -9.52 -7.79
N GLU A 244 -7.49 -10.20 -8.62
CA GLU A 244 -8.58 -9.57 -9.37
C GLU A 244 -9.63 -8.92 -8.47
N VAL A 245 -10.09 -9.63 -7.44
CA VAL A 245 -11.10 -9.11 -6.50
C VAL A 245 -10.55 -7.93 -5.70
N ASN A 246 -9.29 -7.98 -5.28
CA ASN A 246 -8.63 -6.88 -4.58
C ASN A 246 -8.22 -5.72 -5.51
N GLY A 247 -8.14 -5.93 -6.83
CA GLY A 247 -7.79 -4.90 -7.80
C GLY A 247 -8.82 -3.77 -7.89
N GLY A 248 -10.07 -4.01 -7.46
CA GLY A 248 -11.09 -2.98 -7.32
C GLY A 248 -10.94 -2.10 -6.07
N PHE A 249 -10.06 -2.45 -5.14
CA PHE A 249 -9.84 -1.70 -3.91
C PHE A 249 -8.68 -0.70 -4.09
N PRO A 250 -8.86 0.57 -3.70
CA PRO A 250 -7.74 1.53 -3.64
C PRO A 250 -6.59 0.98 -2.79
N GLU A 251 -5.36 1.44 -3.07
CA GLU A 251 -4.15 1.02 -2.34
C GLU A 251 -4.31 1.16 -0.81
N ARG A 252 -4.97 2.24 -0.37
CA ARG A 252 -5.22 2.58 1.05
C ARG A 252 -6.55 2.08 1.61
N ALA A 253 -7.16 1.07 1.00
CA ALA A 253 -8.35 0.48 1.56
C ALA A 253 -8.06 -0.07 2.97
N VAL A 254 -8.98 0.19 3.92
CA VAL A 254 -8.87 -0.26 5.32
C VAL A 254 -9.14 -1.76 5.49
N CYS A 255 -9.54 -2.44 4.42
CA CYS A 255 -9.81 -3.86 4.38
C CYS A 255 -9.42 -4.43 3.01
N ARG A 256 -9.04 -5.70 2.98
CA ARG A 256 -8.77 -6.47 1.76
C ARG A 256 -9.31 -7.88 1.92
N TRP A 257 -9.54 -8.56 0.80
CA TRP A 257 -9.81 -9.99 0.81
C TRP A 257 -8.52 -10.75 1.04
N GLU A 258 -8.62 -11.82 1.83
CA GLU A 258 -7.55 -12.77 2.11
C GLU A 258 -8.04 -14.17 1.74
N LEU A 259 -7.21 -14.95 1.06
CA LEU A 259 -7.51 -16.35 0.78
C LEU A 259 -7.26 -17.16 2.06
N ALA A 260 -8.33 -17.63 2.70
CA ALA A 260 -8.24 -18.40 3.93
C ALA A 260 -8.05 -19.89 3.64
N TYR A 261 -8.83 -20.43 2.69
CA TYR A 261 -8.77 -21.84 2.32
C TYR A 261 -8.97 -22.04 0.82
N SER A 262 -8.36 -23.12 0.31
CA SER A 262 -8.52 -23.59 -1.06
C SER A 262 -8.45 -25.12 -1.06
N GLN A 263 -9.38 -25.77 -1.76
CA GLN A 263 -9.44 -27.22 -1.90
C GLN A 263 -9.52 -27.59 -3.39
N PRO A 264 -8.53 -28.33 -3.93
CA PRO A 264 -8.58 -28.81 -5.31
C PRO A 264 -9.63 -29.90 -5.51
N PHE A 265 -10.20 -29.89 -6.70
CA PHE A 265 -11.08 -30.90 -7.29
C PHE A 265 -10.66 -31.16 -8.74
N GLU A 266 -11.06 -32.32 -9.25
CA GLU A 266 -10.57 -32.87 -10.53
C GLU A 266 -10.80 -31.94 -11.73
N ASN A 267 -11.97 -31.31 -11.81
CA ASN A 267 -12.35 -30.46 -12.93
C ASN A 267 -13.30 -29.33 -12.49
N GLY A 268 -13.50 -28.36 -13.40
CA GLY A 268 -14.36 -27.21 -13.15
C GLY A 268 -15.82 -27.57 -12.86
N GLU A 269 -16.35 -28.63 -13.47
CA GLU A 269 -17.72 -29.09 -13.26
C GLU A 269 -17.93 -29.63 -11.84
N THR A 270 -17.02 -30.48 -11.38
CA THR A 270 -17.04 -31.04 -10.02
C THR A 270 -16.94 -29.93 -8.97
N ALA A 271 -15.99 -28.99 -9.16
CA ALA A 271 -15.86 -27.84 -8.28
C ALA A 271 -17.11 -26.95 -8.30
N HIS A 272 -17.78 -26.78 -9.45
CA HIS A 272 -19.01 -26.01 -9.57
C HIS A 272 -20.20 -26.65 -8.84
N ASN A 273 -20.35 -27.96 -8.96
CA ASN A 273 -21.39 -28.70 -8.24
C ASN A 273 -21.18 -28.60 -6.73
N HIS A 274 -19.94 -28.76 -6.27
CA HIS A 274 -19.58 -28.60 -4.86
C HIS A 274 -19.73 -27.16 -4.35
N GLU A 275 -19.36 -26.17 -5.16
CA GLU A 275 -19.60 -24.76 -4.85
C GLU A 275 -21.09 -24.46 -4.64
N SER A 276 -21.95 -24.98 -5.52
CA SER A 276 -23.39 -24.77 -5.44
C SER A 276 -23.99 -25.41 -4.18
N GLU A 277 -23.61 -26.65 -3.88
CA GLU A 277 -24.05 -27.35 -2.66
C GLU A 277 -23.55 -26.63 -1.39
N LEU A 278 -22.32 -26.11 -1.40
CA LEU A 278 -21.79 -25.33 -0.29
C LEU A 278 -22.55 -24.01 -0.12
N LYS A 279 -22.88 -23.30 -1.20
CA LYS A 279 -23.70 -22.07 -1.15
C LYS A 279 -25.06 -22.34 -0.50
N GLU A 280 -25.74 -23.41 -0.90
CA GLU A 280 -27.02 -23.81 -0.31
C GLU A 280 -26.91 -24.18 1.18
N ARG A 281 -25.79 -24.80 1.58
CA ARG A 281 -25.51 -25.06 2.98
C ARG A 281 -25.28 -23.77 3.77
N LEU A 282 -24.40 -22.89 3.30
CA LEU A 282 -24.09 -21.63 3.99
C LEU A 282 -25.30 -20.71 4.07
N ALA A 283 -26.18 -20.71 3.06
CA ALA A 283 -27.42 -19.94 3.10
C ALA A 283 -28.41 -20.39 4.18
N ARG A 284 -28.32 -21.65 4.65
CA ARG A 284 -29.11 -22.18 5.76
C ARG A 284 -28.47 -21.92 7.13
N GLU A 285 -27.14 -21.87 7.19
CA GLU A 285 -26.37 -21.77 8.44
C GLU A 285 -25.99 -20.32 8.79
N PHE A 286 -25.90 -19.43 7.79
CA PHE A 286 -25.38 -18.06 7.93
C PHE A 286 -26.24 -17.04 7.19
N THR A 287 -25.95 -15.75 7.39
CA THR A 287 -26.69 -14.67 6.72
C THR A 287 -26.11 -14.43 5.33
N SER A 288 -26.90 -14.67 4.28
CA SER A 288 -26.50 -14.33 2.91
C SER A 288 -26.51 -12.81 2.69
N GLN A 289 -25.47 -12.31 2.03
CA GLN A 289 -25.35 -10.92 1.57
C GLN A 289 -25.54 -10.81 0.04
N ALA A 290 -26.32 -11.74 -0.51
CA ALA A 290 -26.52 -11.99 -1.94
C ALA A 290 -25.30 -12.59 -2.68
N GLY A 291 -25.60 -13.34 -3.73
CA GLY A 291 -24.60 -14.01 -4.56
C GLY A 291 -23.72 -14.98 -3.77
N GLU A 292 -22.45 -14.64 -3.64
CA GLU A 292 -21.42 -15.53 -3.09
C GLU A 292 -20.90 -15.09 -1.71
N PHE A 293 -21.59 -14.15 -1.07
CA PHE A 293 -21.17 -13.48 0.14
C PHE A 293 -22.04 -13.84 1.34
N TYR A 294 -21.40 -14.06 2.48
CA TYR A 294 -22.06 -14.48 3.71
C TYR A 294 -21.45 -13.79 4.93
N THR A 295 -22.27 -13.51 5.94
CA THR A 295 -21.83 -12.99 7.24
C THR A 295 -22.17 -13.94 8.37
N GLY A 296 -21.27 -14.05 9.34
CA GLY A 296 -21.41 -14.90 10.51
C GLY A 296 -20.18 -14.88 11.39
N GLU A 297 -20.16 -15.77 12.38
CA GLU A 297 -18.97 -16.00 13.20
C GLU A 297 -17.90 -16.73 12.36
N TRP A 298 -16.65 -16.25 12.42
CA TRP A 298 -15.57 -16.72 11.56
C TRP A 298 -15.29 -18.22 11.74
N SER A 299 -15.12 -18.68 12.98
CA SER A 299 -14.75 -20.06 13.28
C SER A 299 -15.84 -21.06 12.86
N ALA A 300 -17.11 -20.65 12.88
CA ALA A 300 -18.23 -21.44 12.40
C ALA A 300 -18.22 -21.56 10.88
N MET A 301 -18.00 -20.47 10.14
CA MET A 301 -17.93 -20.49 8.67
C MET A 301 -16.70 -21.26 8.17
N GLU A 302 -15.55 -21.07 8.80
CA GLU A 302 -14.33 -21.82 8.54
C GLU A 302 -14.55 -23.32 8.71
N ARG A 303 -15.14 -23.72 9.85
CA ARG A 303 -15.46 -25.12 10.13
C ARG A 303 -16.47 -25.70 9.14
N ALA A 304 -17.50 -24.94 8.77
CA ALA A 304 -18.49 -25.38 7.79
C ALA A 304 -17.84 -25.67 6.43
N PHE A 305 -16.96 -24.78 5.97
CA PHE A 305 -16.18 -24.96 4.75
C PHE A 305 -15.29 -26.20 4.81
N GLN A 306 -14.44 -26.32 5.84
CA GLN A 306 -13.53 -27.46 5.98
C GLN A 306 -14.27 -28.79 6.06
N THR A 307 -15.32 -28.87 6.89
CA THR A 307 -16.13 -30.09 7.03
C THR A 307 -16.77 -30.49 5.71
N PHE A 308 -17.25 -29.51 4.95
CA PHE A 308 -17.80 -29.76 3.62
C PHE A 308 -16.72 -30.33 2.69
N CYS A 309 -15.56 -29.67 2.57
CA CYS A 309 -14.46 -30.15 1.74
C CYS A 309 -14.02 -31.57 2.12
N PHE A 310 -13.80 -31.85 3.41
CA PHE A 310 -13.45 -33.19 3.89
C PHE A 310 -14.50 -34.24 3.53
N SER A 311 -15.79 -33.89 3.54
CA SER A 311 -16.86 -34.81 3.16
C SER A 311 -16.88 -35.17 1.67
N LYS A 312 -16.27 -34.32 0.82
CA LYS A 312 -16.19 -34.51 -0.63
C LYS A 312 -14.88 -35.13 -1.09
N MET A 313 -13.88 -35.22 -0.22
CA MET A 313 -12.64 -35.91 -0.54
C MET A 313 -12.88 -37.43 -0.68
N PRO A 314 -12.21 -38.10 -1.63
CA PRO A 314 -12.30 -39.55 -1.76
C PRO A 314 -11.88 -40.22 -0.45
N LYS A 315 -12.71 -41.12 0.10
CA LYS A 315 -12.32 -41.94 1.23
C LYS A 315 -11.20 -42.89 0.77
N ILE A 316 -9.98 -42.67 1.24
CA ILE A 316 -8.91 -43.65 1.10
C ILE A 316 -9.32 -44.87 1.95
N LEU A 317 -9.93 -45.87 1.31
CA LEU A 317 -10.15 -47.17 1.93
C LEU A 317 -8.76 -47.77 2.17
N ALA A 318 -8.35 -47.81 3.44
CA ALA A 318 -7.13 -48.49 3.84
C ALA A 318 -7.16 -49.94 3.32
N ALA A 319 -6.11 -50.33 2.60
CA ALA A 319 -5.93 -51.68 2.10
C ALA A 319 -6.03 -52.69 3.26
N ALA A 320 -6.82 -53.76 3.05
CA ALA A 320 -6.98 -54.84 4.01
C ALA A 320 -5.62 -55.38 4.46
N GLY A 321 -5.30 -55.23 5.74
CA GLY A 321 -4.08 -55.78 6.33
C GLY A 321 -4.06 -57.29 6.18
N LYS A 322 -3.09 -57.82 5.42
CA LYS A 322 -2.75 -59.24 5.43
C LYS A 322 -2.23 -59.60 6.83
N ALA A 323 -3.10 -60.15 7.68
CA ALA A 323 -2.70 -60.91 8.85
C ALA A 323 -2.00 -62.18 8.36
N LYS A 324 -0.65 -62.17 8.33
CA LYS A 324 0.13 -63.41 8.29
C LYS A 324 0.17 -63.96 9.71
N GLY A 325 -0.67 -64.95 9.99
CA GLY A 325 -0.48 -65.86 11.11
C GLY A 325 0.81 -66.64 10.88
N VAL A 326 1.69 -66.58 11.88
CA VAL A 326 2.81 -67.52 12.04
C VAL A 326 2.27 -68.65 12.89
N ASN A 327 2.28 -69.87 12.35
CA ASN A 327 2.36 -71.11 13.10
C ASN A 327 3.57 -71.88 12.56
#